data_AF-A0A1V5DF03-F1
#
_entry.id   AF-A0A1V5DF03-F1
#
_cell.length_a   1.000
_cell.length_b   1.000
_cell.length_c   1.000
_cell.angle_alpha   90.00
_cell.angle_beta   90.00
_cell.angle_gamma   90.00
#
_symmetry.space_group_name_H-M   'P 1'
#
loop_
_entity.id
_entity.type
_entity.pdbx_description
1 polymer ?
#
loop_
_entity_poly.entity_id
_entity_poly.type
_entity_poly.pdbx_seq_one_letter_code
_entity_poly.pdbx_strand_id
1 'polypeptide(L)'
;MDSISAFIRGAVNSHKELMVFDWEKAAQIIKEKGARYASAGLREDWEWTGGEIFRDGKPLNREDTYTFLASTWAVPELEVQGEIIPCYRMQSETPGWNAETFWPTEALAIVEAEKEAKDAD
;
A
#
# COMPACT_ATOMS: atom_id res chain seq x y z
N MET A 1 -8.03 6.54 36.68
CA MET A 1 -6.79 6.99 36.00
C MET A 1 -5.92 5.77 35.93
N ASP A 2 -6.17 4.96 34.92
CA ASP A 2 -5.75 3.57 34.88
C ASP A 2 -4.40 3.48 34.17
N SER A 3 -3.34 3.41 34.97
CA SER A 3 -1.95 3.19 34.54
C SER A 3 -1.73 1.91 33.71
N ILE A 4 -2.78 1.10 33.53
CA ILE A 4 -2.82 -0.10 32.69
C ILE A 4 -2.80 0.26 31.19
N SER A 5 -3.33 1.43 30.78
CA SER A 5 -3.47 1.79 29.37
C SER A 5 -2.16 2.13 28.65
N ALA A 6 -1.16 2.63 29.38
CA ALA A 6 0.13 3.03 28.80
C ALA A 6 1.09 1.84 28.64
N PHE A 7 1.08 0.88 29.58
CA PHE A 7 1.99 -0.27 29.53
C PHE A 7 1.53 -1.35 28.53
N ILE A 8 0.22 -1.48 28.29
CA ILE A 8 -0.33 -2.43 27.29
C ILE A 8 -0.06 -1.94 25.85
N ARG A 9 0.05 -0.63 25.59
CA ARG A 9 0.40 -0.13 24.24
C ARG A 9 1.86 -0.37 23.86
N GLY A 10 2.78 -0.37 24.83
CA GLY A 10 4.21 -0.60 24.59
C GLY A 10 4.62 -2.07 24.51
N ALA A 11 4.05 -2.94 25.35
CA ALA A 11 4.49 -4.34 25.48
C ALA A 11 3.84 -5.32 24.46
N VAL A 12 2.73 -4.95 23.81
CA VAL A 12 2.07 -5.77 22.77
C VAL A 12 2.66 -5.55 21.38
N ASN A 13 3.50 -4.52 21.20
CA ASN A 13 4.03 -4.13 19.88
C ASN A 13 5.32 -4.86 19.48
N SER A 14 5.87 -5.70 20.37
CA SER A 14 7.13 -6.42 20.12
C SER A 14 6.95 -7.78 19.42
N HIS A 15 5.71 -8.21 19.14
CA HIS A 15 5.35 -9.49 18.50
C HIS A 15 4.28 -9.34 17.40
N LYS A 16 4.02 -8.12 16.91
CA LYS A 16 3.10 -7.94 15.79
C LYS A 16 3.80 -8.24 14.50
N GLU A 17 3.21 -9.14 13.73
CA GLU A 17 3.63 -9.45 12.38
C GLU A 17 3.65 -8.17 11.52
N LEU A 18 4.62 -8.08 10.60
CA LEU A 18 4.77 -6.95 9.72
C LEU A 18 3.57 -6.89 8.77
N MET A 19 2.83 -5.78 8.79
CA MET A 19 1.87 -5.46 7.74
C MET A 19 2.64 -4.90 6.56
N VAL A 20 2.40 -5.43 5.38
CA VAL A 20 2.97 -4.97 4.12
C VAL A 20 1.85 -4.49 3.21
N PHE A 21 2.12 -3.46 2.41
CA PHE A 21 1.13 -2.94 1.47
C PHE A 21 0.69 -4.00 0.47
N ASP A 22 -0.61 -4.09 0.27
CA ASP A 22 -1.19 -5.05 -0.66
C ASP A 22 -1.17 -4.49 -2.07
N TRP A 23 -0.07 -4.72 -2.78
CA TRP A 23 0.12 -4.25 -4.14
C TRP A 23 -0.88 -4.84 -5.14
N GLU A 24 -1.27 -6.10 -4.96
CA GLU A 24 -2.28 -6.74 -5.82
C GLU A 24 -3.66 -6.12 -5.62
N LYS A 25 -4.08 -5.95 -4.37
CA LYS A 25 -5.35 -5.27 -4.05
C LYS A 25 -5.34 -3.83 -4.54
N ALA A 26 -4.24 -3.10 -4.37
CA ALA A 26 -4.10 -1.75 -4.87
C ALA A 26 -4.23 -1.70 -6.39
N ALA A 27 -3.54 -2.59 -7.11
CA ALA A 27 -3.63 -2.71 -8.56
C ALA A 27 -5.07 -3.00 -9.03
N GLN A 28 -5.77 -3.93 -8.36
CA GLN A 28 -7.18 -4.24 -8.64
C GLN A 28 -8.08 -3.03 -8.46
N ILE A 29 -7.96 -2.30 -7.34
CA ILE A 29 -8.79 -1.12 -7.06
C ILE A 29 -8.52 0.00 -8.09
N ILE A 30 -7.25 0.27 -8.40
CA ILE A 30 -6.86 1.28 -9.39
C ILE A 30 -7.49 0.95 -10.75
N LYS A 31 -7.44 -0.32 -11.15
CA LYS A 31 -8.06 -0.85 -12.36
C LYS A 31 -9.58 -0.73 -12.34
N GLU A 32 -10.25 -1.25 -11.32
CA GLU A 32 -11.71 -1.22 -11.20
C GLU A 32 -12.27 0.21 -11.21
N LYS A 33 -11.56 1.16 -10.59
CA LYS A 33 -11.94 2.57 -10.57
C LYS A 33 -11.50 3.34 -11.83
N GLY A 34 -10.67 2.75 -12.70
CA GLY A 34 -10.06 3.45 -13.83
C GLY A 34 -9.27 4.70 -13.40
N ALA A 35 -8.60 4.63 -12.25
CA ALA A 35 -7.92 5.77 -11.66
C ALA A 35 -6.65 6.15 -12.45
N ARG A 36 -6.43 7.45 -12.64
CA ARG A 36 -5.19 7.98 -13.26
C ARG A 36 -4.11 8.28 -12.23
N TYR A 37 -4.50 8.48 -10.99
CA TYR A 37 -3.64 8.86 -9.88
C TYR A 37 -4.00 8.00 -8.66
N ALA A 38 -2.98 7.54 -7.95
CA ALA A 38 -3.12 6.90 -6.65
C ALA A 38 -1.88 7.13 -5.79
N SER A 39 -2.11 7.29 -4.49
CA SER A 39 -1.07 7.46 -3.48
C SER A 39 -1.19 6.39 -2.42
N ALA A 40 -0.12 6.11 -1.69
CA ALA A 40 -0.16 5.20 -0.56
C ALA A 40 0.66 5.75 0.59
N GLY A 41 0.25 5.43 1.82
CA GLY A 41 0.91 5.86 3.05
C GLY A 41 0.48 5.01 4.24
N LEU A 42 1.15 5.20 5.38
CA LEU A 42 0.74 4.60 6.64
C LEU A 42 -0.33 5.46 7.31
N ARG A 43 -1.38 4.81 7.81
CA ARG A 43 -2.42 5.46 8.62
C ARG A 43 -1.78 6.25 9.76
N GLU A 44 -2.28 7.45 9.98
CA GLU A 44 -1.80 8.41 11.00
C GLU A 44 -0.42 9.03 10.70
N ASP A 45 0.30 8.61 9.66
CA ASP A 45 1.64 9.10 9.32
C ASP A 45 1.85 9.36 7.82
N TRP A 46 0.80 9.82 7.14
CA TRP A 46 0.84 10.11 5.69
C TRP A 46 1.83 11.21 5.32
N GLU A 47 2.10 12.17 6.21
CA GLU A 47 3.04 13.29 5.96
C GLU A 47 4.47 12.81 5.71
N TRP A 48 4.89 11.72 6.37
CA TRP A 48 6.26 11.22 6.32
C TRP A 48 6.40 9.91 5.56
N THR A 49 5.31 9.17 5.36
CA THR A 49 5.33 7.83 4.73
C THR A 49 4.57 7.78 3.42
N GLY A 50 3.73 8.79 3.19
CA GLY A 50 2.83 8.89 2.04
C GLY A 50 3.53 9.43 0.80
N GLY A 51 3.15 8.88 -0.36
CA GLY A 51 3.62 9.34 -1.65
C GLY A 51 2.79 8.77 -2.79
N GLU A 52 2.89 9.39 -3.96
CA GLU A 52 2.25 8.88 -5.16
C GLU A 52 2.90 7.55 -5.55
N ILE A 53 2.08 6.57 -5.92
CA ILE A 53 2.53 5.26 -6.43
C ILE A 53 2.10 5.04 -7.89
N PHE A 54 1.11 5.81 -8.35
CA PHE A 54 0.54 5.69 -9.69
C PHE A 54 0.20 7.08 -10.23
N ARG A 55 0.68 7.40 -11.43
CA ARG A 55 0.50 8.71 -12.06
C ARG A 55 0.27 8.58 -13.56
N ASP A 56 -0.66 9.38 -14.08
CA ASP A 56 -1.01 9.42 -15.50
C ASP A 56 -1.31 8.05 -16.11
N GLY A 57 -1.94 7.17 -15.34
CA GLY A 57 -2.29 5.81 -15.80
C GLY A 57 -1.10 4.84 -15.82
N LYS A 58 -0.01 5.13 -15.12
CA LYS A 58 1.18 4.27 -15.04
C LYS A 58 1.70 4.13 -13.60
N PRO A 59 2.24 2.96 -13.23
CA PRO A 59 2.97 2.82 -11.97
C PRO A 59 4.23 3.69 -12.02
N LEU A 60 4.53 4.37 -10.91
CA LEU A 60 5.77 5.12 -10.76
C LEU A 60 6.95 4.18 -10.50
N ASN A 61 8.17 4.64 -10.72
CA ASN A 61 9.36 3.94 -10.24
C ASN A 61 9.65 4.35 -8.79
N ARG A 62 10.33 3.47 -8.05
CA ARG A 62 10.75 3.74 -6.68
C ARG A 62 11.71 4.92 -6.55
N GLU A 63 12.40 5.29 -7.63
CA GLU A 63 13.30 6.45 -7.66
C GLU A 63 12.55 7.78 -7.85
N ASP A 64 11.33 7.72 -8.39
CA ASP A 64 10.50 8.89 -8.70
C ASP A 64 9.57 9.30 -7.54
N THR A 65 9.52 8.49 -6.47
CA THR A 65 8.65 8.71 -5.32
C THR A 65 9.27 8.17 -4.05
N TYR A 66 8.84 8.69 -2.91
CA TYR A 66 9.20 8.16 -1.61
C TYR A 66 7.94 7.65 -0.92
N THR A 67 7.91 6.36 -0.60
CA THR A 67 6.83 5.75 0.17
C THR A 67 7.40 4.71 1.12
N PHE A 68 6.89 4.66 2.34
CA PHE A 68 7.22 3.61 3.29
C PHE A 68 5.95 2.90 3.73
N LEU A 69 5.69 1.71 3.17
CA LEU A 69 4.37 1.08 3.22
C LEU A 69 4.36 -0.27 3.95
N ALA A 70 5.31 -0.48 4.85
CA ALA A 70 5.31 -1.65 5.73
C ALA A 70 5.51 -1.24 7.18
N SER A 71 4.71 -1.78 8.09
CA SER A 71 4.75 -1.36 9.49
C SER A 71 4.17 -2.43 10.41
N THR A 72 4.67 -2.50 11.64
CA THR A 72 4.11 -3.33 12.72
C THR A 72 3.11 -2.56 13.59
N TRP A 73 2.96 -1.25 13.35
CA TRP A 73 2.24 -0.31 14.22
C TRP A 73 1.17 0.51 13.52
N ALA A 74 1.30 0.78 12.22
CA ALA A 74 0.33 1.52 11.41
C ALA A 74 -0.13 0.70 10.21
N VAL A 75 -1.39 0.90 9.84
CA VAL A 75 -2.02 0.19 8.72
C VAL A 75 -1.65 0.89 7.41
N PRO A 76 -1.05 0.19 6.42
CA PRO A 76 -0.90 0.73 5.08
C PRO A 76 -2.25 1.02 4.41
N GLU A 77 -2.34 2.18 3.76
CA GLU A 77 -3.55 2.69 3.11
C GLU A 77 -3.27 3.13 1.68
N LEU A 78 -4.25 2.92 0.82
CA LEU A 78 -4.30 3.42 -0.55
C LEU A 78 -5.23 4.62 -0.58
N GLU A 79 -4.77 5.73 -1.15
CA GLU A 79 -5.61 6.84 -1.59
C GLU A 79 -5.81 6.72 -3.09
N VAL A 80 -7.06 6.70 -3.53
CA VAL A 80 -7.43 6.62 -4.93
C VAL A 80 -8.72 7.40 -5.18
N GLN A 81 -8.66 8.37 -6.09
CA GLN A 81 -9.79 9.25 -6.42
C GLN A 81 -10.43 9.96 -5.19
N GLY A 82 -9.63 10.33 -4.20
CA GLY A 82 -10.09 10.99 -2.97
C GLY A 82 -10.64 10.04 -1.90
N GLU A 83 -10.57 8.72 -2.12
CA GLU A 83 -10.96 7.70 -1.15
C GLU A 83 -9.74 7.04 -0.53
N ILE A 84 -9.66 7.04 0.81
CA ILE A 84 -8.61 6.35 1.58
C ILE A 84 -9.13 4.98 2.02
N ILE A 85 -8.46 3.92 1.58
CA ILE A 85 -8.86 2.53 1.76
C ILE A 85 -7.73 1.77 2.47
N PRO A 86 -8.01 1.03 3.56
CA PRO A 86 -7.03 0.13 4.15
C PRO A 86 -6.58 -0.94 3.14
N CYS A 87 -5.28 -1.02 2.88
CA CYS A 87 -4.71 -1.81 1.79
C CYS A 87 -3.41 -2.49 2.24
N TYR A 88 -3.55 -3.62 2.95
CA TYR A 88 -2.41 -4.35 3.50
C TYR A 88 -2.70 -5.85 3.58
N ARG A 89 -1.62 -6.62 3.67
CA ARG A 89 -1.58 -8.04 4.04
C ARG A 89 -0.55 -8.25 5.13
N MET A 90 -0.69 -9.35 5.88
CA MET A 90 0.38 -9.75 6.79
C MET A 90 1.53 -10.34 5.98
N GLN A 91 2.77 -10.09 6.39
CA GLN A 91 3.96 -10.52 5.64
C GLN A 91 3.97 -12.03 5.36
N SER A 92 3.53 -12.88 6.30
CA SER A 92 3.44 -14.34 6.11
C SER A 92 2.41 -14.77 5.06
N GLU A 93 1.47 -13.91 4.71
CA GLU A 93 0.46 -14.15 3.68
C GLU A 93 0.98 -13.80 2.27
N THR A 94 2.19 -13.26 2.17
CA THR A 94 2.79 -12.79 0.90
C THR A 94 3.94 -13.70 0.46
N PRO A 95 4.31 -13.71 -0.84
CA PRO A 95 5.44 -14.50 -1.34
C PRO A 95 6.80 -13.87 -1.00
N GLY A 96 6.96 -13.39 0.25
CA GLY A 96 8.18 -12.73 0.73
C GLY A 96 8.18 -11.22 0.57
N TRP A 97 7.02 -10.57 0.44
CA TRP A 97 6.96 -9.11 0.40
C TRP A 97 7.43 -8.51 1.73
N ASN A 98 8.00 -7.32 1.65
CA ASN A 98 8.62 -6.61 2.75
C ASN A 98 8.57 -5.09 2.52
N ALA A 99 9.23 -4.31 3.38
CA ALA A 99 9.29 -2.86 3.29
C ALA A 99 9.93 -2.32 2.00
N GLU A 100 10.68 -3.15 1.28
CA GLU A 100 11.31 -2.81 0.01
C GLU A 100 10.49 -3.21 -1.20
N THR A 101 9.40 -3.94 -1.00
CA THR A 101 8.52 -4.35 -2.09
C THR A 101 7.80 -3.14 -2.64
N PHE A 102 7.97 -2.91 -3.94
CA PHE A 102 7.39 -1.79 -4.66
C PHE A 102 7.00 -2.24 -6.06
N TRP A 103 5.71 -2.20 -6.40
CA TRP A 103 5.16 -2.73 -7.66
C TRP A 103 5.74 -4.09 -8.06
N PRO A 104 5.48 -5.17 -7.30
CA PRO A 104 5.90 -6.52 -7.67
C PRO A 104 5.28 -6.92 -9.02
N THR A 105 5.94 -7.82 -9.75
CA THR A 105 5.55 -8.24 -11.10
C THR A 105 4.08 -8.69 -11.19
N GLU A 106 3.57 -9.35 -10.14
CA GLU A 106 2.18 -9.79 -10.03
C GLU A 106 1.20 -8.61 -10.07
N ALA A 107 1.50 -7.54 -9.33
CA ALA A 107 0.68 -6.34 -9.28
C ALA A 107 0.78 -5.53 -10.60
N LEU A 108 1.98 -5.46 -11.19
CA LEU A 108 2.17 -4.83 -12.50
C LEU A 108 1.32 -5.51 -13.58
N ALA A 109 1.33 -6.85 -13.62
CA ALA A 109 0.55 -7.61 -14.57
C ALA A 109 -0.96 -7.31 -14.48
N ILE A 110 -1.50 -7.03 -13.29
CA ILE A 110 -2.92 -6.68 -13.09
C ILE A 110 -3.25 -5.35 -13.79
N VAL A 111 -2.38 -4.34 -13.65
CA VAL A 111 -2.60 -3.01 -14.23
C VAL A 111 -2.32 -3.00 -15.73
N GLU A 112 -1.28 -3.71 -16.18
CA GLU A 112 -0.91 -3.79 -17.59
C GLU A 112 -1.94 -4.58 -18.43
N ALA A 113 -2.51 -5.66 -17.89
CA ALA A 113 -3.52 -6.47 -18.58
C ALA A 113 -4.80 -5.69 -18.95
N GLU A 114 -5.10 -4.57 -18.27
CA GLU A 114 -6.22 -3.70 -18.66
C GLU A 114 -5.88 -2.79 -19.83
N LYS A 115 -4.62 -2.38 -19.93
CA LYS A 115 -4.16 -1.46 -20.96
C LYS A 115 -4.28 -2.11 -22.34
N GLU A 116 -3.84 -3.35 -22.47
CA GLU A 116 -4.00 -4.14 -23.69
C GLU A 116 -5.48 -4.35 -24.05
N ALA A 117 -6.38 -4.47 -23.07
CA ALA A 117 -7.82 -4.61 -23.34
C ALA A 117 -8.49 -3.31 -23.80
N LYS A 118 -8.00 -2.14 -23.35
CA LYS A 118 -8.55 -0.82 -23.72
C LYS A 118 -7.95 -0.25 -25.01
N ASP A 119 -6.71 -0.60 -25.34
CA ASP A 119 -6.06 -0.21 -26.61
C ASP A 119 -6.42 -1.14 -27.79
N ALA A 120 -7.16 -2.22 -27.55
CA ALA A 120 -7.61 -3.20 -28.56
C ALA A 120 -9.05 -2.98 -29.07
N ASP A 121 -9.74 -1.93 -28.63
CA ASP A 121 -11.08 -1.50 -29.06
C ASP A 121 -11.00 -0.19 -29.88
#